data_AF-A0A7S3TCF3-F1
#
_entry.id   AF-A0A7S3TCF3-F1
#
_cell.length_a   1.000
_cell.length_b   1.000
_cell.length_c   1.000
_cell.angle_alpha   90.00
_cell.angle_beta   90.00
_cell.angle_gamma   90.00
#
_symmetry.space_group_name_H-M   'P 1'
#
loop_
_entity.id
_entity.type
_entity.pdbx_description
1 polymer ?
#
loop_
_entity_poly.entity_id
_entity_poly.type
_entity_poly.pdbx_seq_one_letter_code
_entity_poly.pdbx_strand_id
1 'polypeptide(L)'
;IRSLNWGFKAELMKAKVKYFNEYASFVDAHTIQLKKANGDLQTKTADKIVVAVGGRPSYPDIPGAREFGITSDDIFSMQKPPGKTLVVGASYVALECAGFLVA
;
A
#
# COMPACT_ATOMS: atom_id res chain seq x y z
N ILE A 1 3.47 -9.94 -8.23
CA ILE A 1 3.84 -8.60 -7.69
C ILE A 1 5.31 -8.26 -7.89
N ARG A 2 6.28 -9.08 -7.43
CA ARG A 2 7.72 -8.72 -7.49
C ARG A 2 8.26 -8.44 -8.92
N SER A 3 7.84 -9.21 -9.93
CA SER A 3 8.29 -8.95 -11.32
C SER A 3 7.69 -7.67 -11.93
N LEU A 4 6.44 -7.34 -11.59
CA LEU A 4 5.77 -6.11 -12.03
C LEU A 4 6.48 -4.86 -11.50
N ASN A 5 6.85 -4.86 -10.22
CA ASN A 5 7.59 -3.76 -9.61
C ASN A 5 8.94 -3.51 -10.31
N TRP A 6 9.60 -4.58 -10.76
CA TRP A 6 10.82 -4.47 -11.55
C TRP A 6 10.56 -3.81 -12.92
N GLY A 7 9.49 -4.23 -13.61
CA GLY A 7 9.07 -3.64 -14.89
C GLY A 7 8.86 -2.13 -14.78
N PHE A 8 8.06 -1.68 -13.81
CA PHE A 8 7.82 -0.25 -13.60
C PHE A 8 9.11 0.52 -13.30
N LYS A 9 10.01 -0.04 -12.50
CA LYS A 9 11.32 0.59 -12.23
C LYS A 9 12.15 0.72 -13.50
N ALA A 10 12.15 -0.29 -14.37
CA ALA A 10 12.84 -0.25 -15.66
C ALA A 10 12.27 0.84 -16.58
N GLU A 11 10.95 1.00 -16.62
CA GLU A 11 10.27 2.05 -17.39
C GLU A 11 10.61 3.45 -16.88
N LEU A 12 10.62 3.66 -15.56
CA LEU A 12 11.04 4.94 -14.96
C LEU A 12 12.48 5.30 -15.34
N MET A 13 13.39 4.31 -15.29
CA MET A 13 14.79 4.52 -15.70
C MET A 13 14.90 4.87 -17.19
N LYS A 14 14.14 4.17 -18.05
CA LYS A 14 14.07 4.48 -19.50
C LYS A 14 13.56 5.89 -19.76
N ALA A 15 12.59 6.34 -18.97
CA ALA A 15 12.04 7.70 -19.00
C ALA A 15 12.93 8.75 -18.29
N LYS A 16 14.11 8.36 -17.79
CA LYS A 16 15.04 9.21 -17.03
C LYS A 16 14.42 9.85 -15.77
N VAL A 17 13.41 9.20 -15.20
CA VAL A 17 12.79 9.62 -13.94
C VAL A 17 13.66 9.16 -12.78
N LYS A 18 14.03 10.09 -11.89
CA LYS A 18 14.80 9.76 -10.69
C LYS A 18 13.89 9.09 -9.66
N TYR A 19 14.18 7.81 -9.38
CA TYR A 19 13.45 7.02 -8.41
C TYR A 19 14.11 7.08 -7.03
N PHE A 20 13.32 7.38 -6.00
CA PHE A 20 13.72 7.34 -4.59
C PHE A 20 12.89 6.29 -3.87
N ASN A 21 13.54 5.26 -3.33
CA ASN A 21 12.88 4.20 -2.57
C ASN A 21 12.86 4.54 -1.07
N GLU A 22 12.20 5.64 -0.71
CA GLU A 22 12.30 6.28 0.60
C GLU A 22 10.89 6.72 1.05
N TYR A 23 10.65 6.77 2.37
CA TYR A 23 9.39 7.25 2.91
C TYR A 23 9.37 8.79 2.89
N ALA A 24 8.44 9.38 2.15
CA ALA A 24 8.34 10.82 1.98
C ALA A 24 7.31 11.43 2.95
N SER A 25 7.65 12.58 3.53
CA SER A 25 6.74 13.40 4.35
C SER A 25 6.92 14.88 4.01
N PHE A 26 5.84 15.66 4.06
CA PHE A 26 5.91 17.10 3.84
C PHE A 26 6.51 17.79 5.06
N VAL A 27 7.47 18.68 4.81
CA VAL A 27 7.99 19.62 5.80
C VAL A 27 7.28 20.97 5.66
N ASP A 28 7.01 21.36 4.42
CA ASP A 28 6.22 22.53 4.05
C ASP A 28 5.57 22.32 2.67
N ALA A 29 5.00 23.36 2.06
CA ALA A 29 4.27 23.27 0.78
C ALA A 29 5.13 22.80 -0.42
N HIS A 30 6.45 23.02 -0.39
CA HIS A 30 7.36 22.73 -1.51
C HIS A 30 8.55 21.86 -1.13
N THR A 31 8.63 21.45 0.14
CA THR A 31 9.73 20.68 0.69
C THR A 31 9.24 19.36 1.26
N ILE A 32 9.87 18.27 0.83
CA ILE A 32 9.66 16.93 1.37
C ILE A 32 10.93 16.40 2.03
N GLN A 33 10.75 15.71 3.14
CA GLN A 33 11.78 14.91 3.78
C GLN A 33 11.61 13.46 3.36
N LEU A 34 12.70 12.87 2.87
CA LEU A 34 12.82 11.49 2.49
C LEU A 34 13.60 10.74 3.58
N LYS A 35 12.98 9.71 4.14
CA LYS A 35 13.58 8.82 5.14
C LYS A 35 13.95 7.49 4.50
N LYS A 36 15.24 7.17 4.52
CA LYS A 36 15.76 5.86 4.09
C LYS A 36 15.49 4.78 5.13
N ALA A 37 15.57 3.52 4.69
CA ALA A 37 15.41 2.36 5.56
C ALA A 37 16.44 2.28 6.71
N ASN A 38 17.65 2.83 6.51
CA ASN A 38 18.69 2.92 7.53
C ASN A 38 18.49 4.09 8.52
N GLY A 39 17.45 4.91 8.35
CA GLY A 39 17.17 6.07 9.18
C GLY A 39 17.70 7.40 8.66
N ASP A 40 18.54 7.41 7.62
CA ASP A 40 19.07 8.64 7.04
C ASP A 40 17.95 9.52 6.49
N LEU A 41 18.07 10.83 6.72
CA LEU A 41 17.13 11.83 6.25
C LEU A 41 17.76 12.67 5.14
N GLN A 42 16.99 12.91 4.09
CA GLN A 42 17.34 13.82 3.01
C GLN A 42 16.18 14.74 2.69
N THR A 43 16.48 15.98 2.34
CA THR A 43 15.46 16.95 1.95
C THR A 43 15.47 17.14 0.44
N LYS A 44 14.28 17.29 -0.15
CA LYS A 44 14.08 17.65 -1.56
C LYS A 44 13.02 18.74 -1.69
N THR A 45 13.21 19.62 -2.66
CA THR A 45 12.25 20.65 -3.01
C THR A 45 11.69 20.38 -4.40
N ALA A 46 10.44 20.82 -4.63
CA ALA A 46 9.79 20.76 -5.94
C ALA A 46 8.79 21.92 -6.08
N ASP A 47 8.68 22.48 -7.29
CA ASP A 47 7.67 23.51 -7.60
C ASP A 47 6.25 22.93 -7.56
N LYS A 48 6.08 21.67 -7.99
CA LYS A 48 4.79 20.97 -8.03
C LYS A 48 4.95 19.57 -7.45
N ILE A 49 3.99 19.18 -6.63
CA ILE A 49 3.98 17.89 -5.96
C ILE A 49 2.63 17.23 -6.23
N VAL A 50 2.67 16.01 -6.77
CA VAL A 50 1.48 15.17 -6.98
C VAL A 50 1.43 14.12 -5.88
N VAL A 51 0.36 14.09 -5.09
CA VAL A 51 0.16 13.11 -4.02
C VAL A 51 -0.58 11.90 -4.58
N ALA A 52 0.13 10.77 -4.69
CA ALA A 52 -0.39 9.51 -5.22
C ALA A 52 -0.10 8.34 -4.26
N VAL A 53 -0.41 8.50 -2.97
CA VAL A 53 -0.07 7.52 -1.91
C VAL A 53 -0.98 6.30 -1.84
N GLY A 54 -2.10 6.31 -2.57
CA GLY A 54 -3.09 5.23 -2.58
C GLY A 54 -3.90 5.13 -1.28
N GLY A 55 -4.62 4.03 -1.12
CA GLY A 55 -5.42 3.71 0.07
C GLY A 55 -4.82 2.56 0.88
N ARG A 56 -5.33 2.40 2.10
CA ARG A 56 -5.07 1.23 2.96
C ARG A 56 -6.40 0.72 3.52
N PRO A 57 -6.52 -0.59 3.77
CA PRO A 57 -7.71 -1.13 4.41
C PRO A 57 -7.90 -0.51 5.79
N SER A 58 -9.16 -0.36 6.20
CA SER A 58 -9.53 0.17 7.51
C SER A 58 -10.27 -0.89 8.29
N TYR A 59 -10.06 -0.92 9.60
CA TYR A 59 -10.78 -1.80 10.52
C TYR A 59 -11.98 -1.04 11.11
N PRO A 60 -13.12 -1.72 11.32
CA PRO A 60 -14.22 -1.15 12.07
C PRO A 60 -13.82 -0.91 13.52
N ASP A 61 -14.42 0.10 14.15
CA ASP A 61 -14.18 0.44 15.56
C ASP A 61 -15.03 -0.44 16.50
N ILE A 62 -14.68 -1.72 16.56
CA ILE A 62 -15.33 -2.72 17.41
C ILE A 62 -14.29 -3.59 18.14
N PRO A 63 -14.61 -4.13 19.33
CA PRO A 63 -13.72 -5.04 20.04
C PRO A 63 -13.31 -6.24 19.17
N GLY A 64 -12.01 -6.56 19.18
CA GLY A 64 -11.46 -7.71 18.45
C GLY A 64 -11.24 -7.50 16.94
N ALA A 65 -11.62 -6.35 16.36
CA ALA A 65 -11.51 -6.12 14.91
C ALA A 65 -10.09 -6.33 14.36
N ARG A 66 -9.07 -5.83 15.06
CA ARG A 66 -7.65 -5.96 14.65
C ARG A 66 -7.00 -7.28 15.05
N GLU A 67 -7.55 -7.96 16.07
CA GLU A 67 -7.00 -9.21 16.60
C GLU A 67 -7.45 -10.41 15.76
N PHE A 68 -8.72 -10.41 15.34
CA PHE A 68 -9.33 -11.51 14.60
C PHE A 68 -9.60 -11.17 13.13
N GLY A 69 -9.64 -9.88 12.78
CA GLY A 69 -9.91 -9.45 11.41
C GLY A 69 -8.66 -9.52 10.53
N ILE A 70 -8.87 -10.00 9.32
CA ILE A 70 -7.91 -9.91 8.21
C ILE A 70 -8.46 -8.93 7.16
N THR A 71 -7.57 -8.27 6.44
CA THR A 71 -7.91 -7.31 5.38
C THR A 71 -7.78 -7.95 4.00
N SER A 72 -8.24 -7.23 2.97
CA SER A 72 -8.02 -7.64 1.57
C SER A 72 -6.53 -7.81 1.23
N ASP A 73 -5.65 -7.02 1.86
CA ASP A 73 -4.20 -7.11 1.63
C ASP A 73 -3.64 -8.40 2.24
N ASP A 74 -4.14 -8.79 3.43
CA ASP A 74 -3.68 -9.97 4.15
C ASP A 74 -4.02 -11.26 3.39
N ILE A 75 -5.25 -11.36 2.87
CA ILE A 75 -5.76 -12.55 2.15
C ILE A 75 -4.78 -13.04 1.07
N PHE A 76 -4.17 -12.13 0.31
CA PHE A 76 -3.23 -12.47 -0.76
C PHE A 76 -1.80 -12.77 -0.29
N SER A 77 -1.48 -12.48 0.96
CA SER A 77 -0.16 -12.69 1.57
C SER A 77 -0.08 -13.91 2.50
N MET A 78 -1.24 -14.42 2.92
CA MET A 78 -1.33 -15.58 3.81
C MET A 78 -0.82 -16.86 3.15
N GLN A 79 -0.12 -17.69 3.93
CA GLN A 79 0.37 -19.00 3.45
C GLN A 79 -0.72 -20.06 3.36
N LYS A 80 -1.81 -19.89 4.13
CA LYS A 80 -2.93 -20.83 4.21
C LYS A 80 -4.24 -20.07 4.04
N PRO A 81 -5.27 -20.69 3.46
CA PRO A 81 -6.58 -20.05 3.32
C PRO A 81 -7.19 -19.77 4.71
N PRO A 82 -7.97 -18.69 4.86
CA PRO A 82 -8.56 -18.28 6.15
C PRO A 82 -9.67 -19.21 6.66
N GLY A 83 -10.07 -20.22 5.88
CA GLY A 83 -11.13 -21.15 6.24
C GLY A 83 -12.50 -20.49 6.18
N LYS A 84 -13.40 -20.83 7.12
CA LYS A 84 -14.75 -20.24 7.19
C LYS A 84 -14.63 -18.75 7.50
N THR A 85 -14.96 -17.92 6.51
CA THR A 85 -14.71 -16.48 6.55
C THR A 85 -16.02 -15.70 6.51
N LEU A 86 -16.19 -14.75 7.42
CA LEU A 86 -17.21 -13.70 7.33
C LEU A 86 -16.60 -12.49 6.62
N VAL A 87 -17.19 -12.09 5.50
CA VAL A 87 -16.79 -10.86 4.80
C VAL A 87 -17.62 -9.70 5.34
N VAL A 88 -16.95 -8.69 5.89
CA VAL A 88 -17.60 -7.50 6.44
C VAL A 88 -17.41 -6.33 5.47
N GLY A 89 -18.50 -5.89 4.85
CA GLY A 89 -18.53 -4.83 3.84
C GLY A 89 -19.31 -5.23 2.60
N ALA A 90 -19.76 -4.25 1.81
CA ALA A 90 -20.56 -4.47 0.59
C ALA A 90 -19.97 -3.74 -0.63
N SER A 91 -18.68 -3.42 -0.61
CA SER A 91 -17.97 -2.86 -1.76
C SER A 91 -17.60 -3.94 -2.77
N TYR A 92 -17.15 -3.53 -3.96
CA TYR A 92 -16.68 -4.47 -4.98
C TYR A 92 -15.53 -5.36 -4.47
N VAL A 93 -14.60 -4.81 -3.68
CA VAL A 93 -13.50 -5.58 -3.08
C VAL A 93 -14.04 -6.70 -2.17
N ALA A 94 -15.04 -6.39 -1.34
CA ALA A 94 -15.67 -7.37 -0.47
C ALA A 94 -16.36 -8.47 -1.29
N LEU A 95 -17.06 -8.11 -2.37
CA LEU A 95 -17.76 -9.05 -3.24
C LEU A 95 -16.78 -9.97 -4.00
N GLU A 96 -15.71 -9.41 -4.54
CA GLU A 96 -14.63 -10.16 -5.21
C GLU A 96 -13.97 -11.14 -4.23
N CYS A 97 -13.62 -10.66 -3.02
CA CYS A 97 -13.06 -11.50 -1.96
C CYS A 97 -14.01 -12.63 -1.56
N ALA A 98 -15.30 -12.34 -1.37
CA ALA A 98 -16.29 -13.37 -1.08
C ALA A 98 -16.35 -14.41 -2.21
N GLY A 99 -16.28 -13.97 -3.47
CA GLY A 99 -16.32 -14.84 -4.64
C GLY A 99 -15.24 -15.91 -4.65
N PHE A 100 -13.98 -15.53 -4.43
CA PHE A 100 -12.87 -16.49 -4.45
C PHE A 100 -12.65 -17.23 -3.13
N LEU A 101 -13.19 -16.75 -2.00
CA LEU A 101 -13.09 -17.43 -0.70
C LEU A 101 -14.12 -18.55 -0.52
N VAL A 102 -15.20 -18.55 -1.32
CA VAL A 102 -16.24 -19.58 -1.33
C VAL A 102 -15.95 -20.70 -2.32
N ALA A 103 -15.05 -20.45 -3.29
CA ALA A 103 -14.68 -21.39 -4.35
C ALA A 103 -13.79 -22.55 -3.87
#